data_AF-A0A942IZI5-F1
#
_entry.id   AF-A0A942IZI5-F1
#
_cell.length_a   1.000
_cell.length_b   1.000
_cell.length_c   1.000
_cell.angle_alpha   90.00
_cell.angle_beta   90.00
_cell.angle_gamma   90.00
#
_symmetry.space_group_name_H-M   'P 1'
#
loop_
_entity.id
_entity.type
_entity.pdbx_description
1 polymer ?
#
loop_
_entity_poly.entity_id
_entity_poly.type
_entity_poly.pdbx_seq_one_letter_code
_entity_poly.pdbx_strand_id
1 'polypeptide(L)'
;MVGNEARKKEQAEKSFDGLTYFVYRSLLDAKIQNAEVVSRKIRHAFTEFPNWKRSENALRELRKKVTFAIFAETDDLDRVTALVDALFTLLEKADRI
;
A
#
# COMPACT_ATOMS: atom_id res chain seq x y z
N MET A 1 9.89 -18.59 -21.30
CA MET A 1 10.17 -17.20 -20.85
C MET A 1 9.64 -17.04 -19.42
N VAL A 2 10.43 -17.32 -18.37
CA VAL A 2 9.95 -17.21 -16.96
C VAL A 2 10.99 -16.51 -16.07
N GLY A 3 11.82 -15.63 -16.64
CA GLY A 3 12.96 -15.02 -15.94
C GLY A 3 12.88 -13.51 -15.72
N ASN A 4 11.89 -12.81 -16.29
CA ASN A 4 11.85 -11.34 -16.27
C ASN A 4 11.00 -10.77 -15.13
N GLU A 5 9.91 -11.44 -14.75
CA GLU A 5 9.07 -10.96 -13.64
C GLU A 5 9.76 -11.11 -12.29
N ALA A 6 10.42 -12.24 -12.02
CA ALA A 6 11.15 -12.45 -10.77
C ALA A 6 12.29 -11.43 -10.60
N ARG A 7 13.05 -11.15 -11.67
CA ARG A 7 14.13 -10.15 -11.65
C ARG A 7 13.63 -8.72 -11.47
N LYS A 8 12.48 -8.36 -12.06
CA LYS A 8 11.88 -7.04 -11.86
C LYS A 8 11.40 -6.86 -10.42
N LYS A 9 10.77 -7.88 -9.83
CA LYS A 9 10.33 -7.87 -8.42
C LYS A 9 11.52 -7.67 -7.48
N GLU A 10 12.60 -8.44 -7.68
CA GLU A 10 13.80 -8.36 -6.83
C GLU A 10 14.52 -6.99 -6.91
N GLN A 11 14.48 -6.34 -8.08
CA GLN A 11 15.03 -4.99 -8.26
C GLN A 11 14.15 -3.91 -7.63
N ALA A 12 12.84 -4.07 -7.71
CA ALA A 12 11.88 -3.17 -7.06
C ALA A 12 11.99 -3.28 -5.53
N GLU A 13 12.11 -4.49 -4.99
CA GLU A 13 12.28 -4.75 -3.56
C GLU A 13 13.53 -4.10 -2.99
N LYS A 14 14.64 -4.05 -3.74
CA LYS A 14 15.88 -3.34 -3.33
C LYS A 14 15.74 -1.82 -3.33
N SER A 15 14.73 -1.27 -4.01
CA SER A 15 14.52 0.17 -4.16
C SER A 15 13.39 0.70 -3.26
N PHE A 16 12.67 -0.17 -2.57
CA PHE A 16 11.56 0.22 -1.71
C PHE A 16 12.04 0.72 -0.36
N ASP A 17 11.51 1.87 0.06
CA ASP A 17 11.54 2.27 1.46
C ASP A 17 10.70 1.30 2.32
N GLY A 18 10.96 1.28 3.63
CA GLY A 18 10.33 0.31 4.55
C GLY A 18 8.79 0.33 4.50
N LEU A 19 8.18 1.50 4.27
CA LEU A 19 6.74 1.63 4.08
C LEU A 19 6.28 0.97 2.78
N THR A 20 6.96 1.27 1.67
CA THR A 20 6.61 0.72 0.35
C THR A 20 6.76 -0.80 0.31
N TYR A 21 7.83 -1.33 0.90
CA TYR A 21 8.06 -2.77 0.99
C TYR A 21 6.99 -3.46 1.85
N PHE A 22 6.61 -2.86 2.98
CA PHE A 22 5.56 -3.37 3.83
C PHE A 22 4.19 -3.42 3.12
N VAL A 23 3.82 -2.32 2.46
CA VAL A 23 2.59 -2.24 1.65
C VAL A 23 2.60 -3.28 0.55
N TYR A 24 3.72 -3.40 -0.18
CA TYR A 24 3.90 -4.39 -1.23
C TYR A 24 3.72 -5.83 -0.72
N ARG A 25 4.35 -6.17 0.41
CA ARG A 25 4.21 -7.49 1.06
C ARG A 25 2.77 -7.77 1.47
N SER A 26 2.07 -6.81 2.08
CA SER A 26 0.66 -6.96 2.46
C SER A 26 -0.25 -7.17 1.25
N LEU A 27 0.01 -6.47 0.14
CA LEU A 27 -0.72 -6.65 -1.11
C LEU A 27 -0.48 -8.02 -1.74
N LEU A 28 0.77 -8.51 -1.71
CA LEU A 28 1.11 -9.85 -2.18
C LEU A 28 0.45 -10.94 -1.35
N ASP A 29 0.44 -10.80 -0.03
CA ASP A 29 -0.21 -11.74 0.89
C ASP A 29 -1.73 -11.81 0.63
N ALA A 30 -2.35 -10.64 0.40
CA ALA A 30 -3.74 -10.51 -0.03
C ALA A 30 -4.01 -10.94 -1.49
N LYS A 31 -2.99 -11.43 -2.22
CA LYS A 31 -3.05 -11.86 -3.63
C LYS A 31 -3.58 -10.77 -4.58
N ILE A 32 -3.30 -9.51 -4.27
CA ILE A 32 -3.69 -8.37 -5.10
C ILE A 32 -2.83 -8.35 -6.37
N GLN A 33 -3.49 -8.24 -7.52
CA GLN A 33 -2.80 -8.10 -8.80
C GLN A 33 -2.07 -6.76 -8.87
N ASN A 34 -0.97 -6.69 -9.61
CA ASN A 34 -0.19 -5.46 -9.77
C ASN A 34 0.23 -4.77 -8.45
N ALA A 35 0.51 -5.56 -7.40
CA ALA A 35 0.93 -5.05 -6.08
C ALA A 35 2.07 -4.03 -6.14
N GLU A 36 2.99 -4.13 -7.11
CA GLU A 36 4.04 -3.14 -7.35
C GLU A 36 3.49 -1.76 -7.75
N VAL A 37 2.51 -1.73 -8.65
CA VAL A 37 1.88 -0.48 -9.10
C VAL A 37 1.07 0.13 -7.96
N VAL A 38 0.30 -0.69 -7.24
CA VAL A 38 -0.51 -0.24 -6.10
C VAL A 38 0.38 0.30 -4.98
N SER A 39 1.44 -0.40 -4.61
CA SER A 39 2.37 0.06 -3.57
C SER A 39 3.04 1.39 -3.92
N ARG A 40 3.43 1.62 -5.18
CA ARG A 40 3.93 2.93 -5.64
C ARG A 40 2.88 4.03 -5.57
N LYS A 41 1.62 3.75 -5.97
CA LYS A 41 0.50 4.70 -5.83
C LYS A 41 0.25 5.08 -4.38
N ILE A 42 0.26 4.09 -3.50
CA ILE A 42 0.09 4.29 -2.05
C ILE A 42 1.22 5.16 -1.51
N ARG A 43 2.48 4.83 -1.81
CA ARG A 43 3.65 5.64 -1.44
C ARG A 43 3.50 7.11 -1.88
N HIS A 44 3.08 7.34 -3.12
CA HIS A 44 2.83 8.69 -3.63
C HIS A 44 1.75 9.42 -2.81
N ALA A 45 0.66 8.73 -2.48
CA ALA A 45 -0.39 9.32 -1.64
C ALA A 45 0.15 9.71 -0.25
N PHE A 46 1.00 8.88 0.38
CA PHE A 46 1.66 9.24 1.64
C PHE A 46 2.54 10.48 1.52
N THR A 47 3.21 10.68 0.37
CA THR A 47 3.99 11.91 0.10
C THR A 47 3.13 13.14 -0.17
N GLU A 48 1.93 12.97 -0.73
CA GLU A 48 0.96 14.06 -0.94
C GLU A 48 0.33 14.53 0.39
N PHE A 49 0.18 13.62 1.36
CA PHE A 49 -0.45 13.91 2.65
C PHE A 49 0.52 13.77 3.82
N PRO A 50 1.67 14.47 3.89
CA PRO A 50 2.68 14.26 4.93
C PRO A 50 2.18 14.54 6.35
N ASN A 51 1.10 15.31 6.49
CA ASN A 51 0.43 15.64 7.74
C ASN A 51 -0.74 14.70 8.10
N TRP A 52 -0.89 13.56 7.41
CA TRP A 52 -1.97 12.59 7.63
C TRP A 52 -2.14 12.15 9.09
N LYS A 53 -1.03 12.05 9.85
CA LYS A 53 -1.07 11.71 11.29
C LYS A 53 -1.65 12.81 12.17
N ARG A 54 -1.57 14.07 11.73
CA ARG A 54 -1.95 15.26 12.51
C ARG A 54 -3.28 15.86 12.05
N SER A 55 -3.84 15.38 10.94
CA SER A 55 -5.06 15.90 10.35
C SER A 55 -5.99 14.76 9.96
N GLU A 56 -7.14 14.68 10.61
CA GLU A 56 -8.18 13.69 10.29
C GLU A 56 -8.66 13.82 8.84
N ASN A 57 -8.70 15.05 8.31
CA ASN A 57 -9.05 15.28 6.91
C ASN A 57 -8.02 14.66 5.97
N ALA A 58 -6.73 14.88 6.21
CA ALA A 58 -5.66 14.27 5.42
C ALA A 58 -5.65 12.74 5.55
N LEU A 59 -5.90 12.20 6.76
CA LEU A 59 -6.05 10.76 6.99
C LEU A 59 -7.22 10.18 6.18
N ARG A 60 -8.38 10.86 6.18
CA ARG A 60 -9.57 10.43 5.44
C ARG A 60 -9.32 10.40 3.93
N GLU A 61 -8.68 11.43 3.39
CA GLU A 61 -8.32 11.49 1.97
C GLU A 61 -7.25 10.46 1.59
N LEU A 62 -6.26 10.25 2.46
CA LEU A 62 -5.26 9.21 2.27
C LEU A 62 -5.90 7.81 2.26
N ARG A 63 -6.76 7.50 3.24
CA ARG A 63 -7.51 6.23 3.28
C ARG A 63 -8.30 6.02 2.00
N LYS A 64 -9.05 7.03 1.52
CA LYS A 64 -9.77 6.95 0.24
C LYS A 64 -8.84 6.63 -0.92
N LYS A 65 -7.72 7.36 -1.07
CA LYS A 65 -6.75 7.10 -2.17
C LYS A 65 -6.22 5.67 -2.13
N VAL A 66 -5.90 5.15 -0.94
CA VAL A 66 -5.44 3.77 -0.75
C VAL A 66 -6.55 2.77 -1.11
N THR A 67 -7.77 2.98 -0.62
CA THR A 67 -8.94 2.16 -0.96
C THR A 67 -9.16 2.07 -2.47
N PHE A 68 -9.20 3.20 -3.17
CA PHE A 68 -9.38 3.22 -4.63
C PHE A 68 -8.22 2.56 -5.38
N ALA A 69 -6.97 2.73 -4.91
CA ALA A 69 -5.81 2.12 -5.54
C ALA A 69 -5.85 0.59 -5.46
N ILE A 70 -6.34 0.03 -4.34
CA ILE A 70 -6.49 -1.43 -4.16
C ILE A 70 -7.74 -1.92 -4.91
N PHE A 71 -8.86 -1.22 -4.78
CA PHE A 71 -10.13 -1.58 -5.45
C PHE A 71 -9.98 -1.63 -6.98
N ALA A 72 -9.11 -0.80 -7.56
CA ALA A 72 -8.79 -0.85 -8.99
C ALA A 72 -8.20 -2.21 -9.46
N GLU A 73 -7.67 -3.02 -8.54
CA GLU A 73 -7.08 -4.33 -8.83
C GLU A 73 -7.92 -5.49 -8.24
N THR A 74 -9.02 -5.21 -7.54
CA THR A 74 -9.92 -6.21 -6.95
C THR A 74 -11.32 -5.64 -6.74
N ASP A 75 -12.34 -6.29 -7.31
CA ASP A 75 -13.76 -5.93 -7.10
C ASP A 75 -14.33 -6.43 -5.74
N ASP A 76 -13.50 -7.03 -4.88
CA ASP A 76 -13.89 -7.47 -3.53
C ASP A 76 -13.73 -6.34 -2.51
N LEU A 77 -14.83 -5.63 -2.25
CA LEU A 77 -14.87 -4.47 -1.33
C LEU A 77 -14.60 -4.85 0.14
N ASP A 78 -15.01 -6.05 0.57
CA ASP A 78 -14.73 -6.55 1.91
C ASP A 78 -13.22 -6.75 2.11
N ARG A 79 -12.54 -7.35 1.12
CA ARG A 79 -11.09 -7.50 1.14
C ARG A 79 -10.37 -6.17 1.11
N VAL A 80 -10.81 -5.24 0.27
CA VAL A 80 -10.20 -3.89 0.20
C VAL A 80 -10.30 -3.21 1.56
N THR A 81 -11.48 -3.26 2.18
CA THR A 81 -11.71 -2.62 3.49
C THR A 81 -10.82 -3.24 4.57
N ALA A 82 -10.78 -4.58 4.65
CA ALA A 82 -9.93 -5.28 5.62
C ALA A 82 -8.43 -4.98 5.41
N LEU A 83 -7.97 -4.93 4.16
CA LEU A 83 -6.56 -4.65 3.85
C LEU A 83 -6.18 -3.20 4.20
N VAL A 84 -7.04 -2.24 3.87
CA VAL A 84 -6.83 -0.83 4.22
C VAL A 84 -6.79 -0.68 5.74
N ASP A 85 -7.76 -1.26 6.46
CA ASP A 85 -7.83 -1.15 7.91
C ASP A 85 -6.59 -1.78 8.59
N ALA A 86 -6.17 -2.97 8.13
CA ALA A 86 -4.96 -3.62 8.62
C ALA A 86 -3.70 -2.79 8.37
N LEU A 87 -3.57 -2.20 7.16
CA LEU A 87 -2.46 -1.31 6.81
C LEU A 87 -2.35 -0.12 7.75
N PHE A 88 -3.44 0.61 7.95
CA PHE A 88 -3.44 1.79 8.82
C PHE A 88 -3.24 1.41 10.28
N THR A 89 -3.85 0.32 10.75
CA THR A 89 -3.64 -0.20 12.11
C THR A 89 -2.17 -0.52 12.37
N LEU A 90 -1.47 -1.13 11.40
CA LEU A 90 -0.06 -1.48 11.53
C LEU A 90 0.83 -0.22 11.50
N LEU A 91 0.48 0.78 10.70
CA LEU A 91 1.19 2.06 10.66
C LEU A 91 1.00 2.87 11.96
N GLU A 92 -0.19 2.86 12.54
CA GLU A 92 -0.45 3.48 13.84
C GLU A 92 0.33 2.77 14.97
N LYS A 93 0.43 1.44 14.91
CA LYS A 93 1.26 0.68 15.86
C LYS A 93 2.75 0.97 15.70
N ALA A 94 3.25 1.06 14.48
CA ALA A 94 4.66 1.34 14.19
C ALA A 94 5.10 2.75 14.61
N ASP A 95 4.17 3.72 14.64
CA ASP A 95 4.42 5.10 15.09
C ASP A 95 4.42 5.26 16.62
N ARG A 96 3.80 4.32 17.35
CA ARG A 96 3.74 4.34 18.82
C ARG A 96 5.02 3.83 19.50
N ILE A 97 6.07 3.50 18.74
CA ILE A 97 7.36 2.99 19.23
C ILE A 97 8.44 4.05 19.09
#